data_AF-A0A0L0HQ38-F1
#
_entry.id   AF-A0A0L0HQ38-F1
#
_cell.length_a   1.000
_cell.length_b   1.000
_cell.length_c   1.000
_cell.angle_alpha   90.00
_cell.angle_beta   90.00
_cell.angle_gamma   90.00
#
_symmetry.space_group_name_H-M   'P 1'
#
loop_
_entity.id
_entity.type
_entity.pdbx_description
1 polymer ?
#
loop_
_entity_poly.entity_id
_entity_poly.type
_entity_poly.pdbx_seq_one_letter_code
_entity_poly.pdbx_strand_id
1 'polypeptide(L)'
;MDDVDVDRLYILESLRTKISQLRDSLNDFWAVPNNAQWPHVLSQFNVLVARYESLLGELRKSWLKLNLVIPSTVPHERPDQLPELLRTKLIPEIEELQNAQRRNAVHAPGLGSDEINYLDESAVRDAVRSWEARMEQHDLLVQAALETVRDKDLRKQLKARIPQEEDDQDLSRFVDEAGKENKRDLERMLMWMSSGPQSWVEEESRRA
;
A
#
# COMPACT_ATOMS: atom_id res chain seq x y z
N MET A 1 6.57 38.83 12.26
CA MET A 1 5.68 37.81 11.66
C MET A 1 6.65 36.77 11.20
N ASP A 2 6.91 35.85 12.12
CA ASP A 2 8.19 35.17 12.23
C ASP A 2 8.18 33.94 11.33
N ASP A 3 9.32 33.57 10.74
CA ASP A 3 9.45 32.47 9.77
C ASP A 3 8.78 31.15 10.23
N VAL A 4 8.70 30.94 11.55
CA VAL A 4 8.04 29.79 12.19
C VAL A 4 6.54 29.70 11.89
N ASP A 5 5.86 30.83 11.73
CA ASP A 5 4.41 30.86 11.41
C ASP A 5 4.15 30.59 9.92
N VAL A 6 5.09 30.94 9.04
CA VAL A 6 5.01 30.65 7.60
C VAL A 6 5.18 29.15 7.34
N ASP A 7 6.14 28.52 8.00
CA ASP A 7 6.36 27.06 7.91
C ASP A 7 5.13 26.29 8.40
N ARG A 8 4.51 26.72 9.51
CA ARG A 8 3.27 26.11 10.02
C ARG A 8 2.12 26.23 9.05
N LEU A 9 1.96 27.40 8.43
CA LEU A 9 0.92 27.64 7.44
C LEU A 9 1.09 26.74 6.22
N TYR A 10 2.33 26.60 5.73
CA TYR A 10 2.65 25.69 4.63
C TYR A 10 2.30 24.23 4.95
N ILE A 11 2.60 23.77 6.17
CA ILE A 11 2.26 22.40 6.57
C ILE A 11 0.74 22.22 6.70
N LEU A 12 0.02 23.21 7.24
CA LEU A 12 -1.45 23.17 7.29
C LEU A 12 -2.08 23.15 5.89
N GLU A 13 -1.53 23.91 4.94
CA GLU A 13 -1.97 23.88 3.54
C GLU A 13 -1.69 22.52 2.87
N SER A 14 -0.52 21.94 3.16
CA SER A 14 -0.17 20.59 2.71
C SER A 14 -1.13 19.54 3.27
N LEU A 15 -1.43 19.59 4.57
CA LEU A 15 -2.41 18.72 5.22
C LEU A 15 -3.80 18.90 4.63
N ARG A 16 -4.25 20.14 4.42
CA ARG A 16 -5.53 20.44 3.78
C ARG A 16 -5.60 19.80 2.39
N THR A 17 -4.56 19.95 1.59
CA THR A 17 -4.48 19.36 0.25
C THR A 17 -4.58 17.84 0.32
N LYS A 18 -3.86 17.19 1.25
CA LYS A 18 -3.93 15.72 1.43
C LYS A 18 -5.28 15.23 1.91
N ILE A 19 -5.94 15.97 2.83
CA ILE A 19 -7.30 15.65 3.29
C ILE A 19 -8.30 15.77 2.13
N SER A 20 -8.19 16.81 1.30
CA SER A 20 -9.01 16.95 0.10
C SER A 20 -8.81 15.78 -0.86
N GLN A 21 -7.55 15.41 -1.15
CA GLN A 21 -7.25 14.26 -2.01
C GLN A 21 -7.79 12.94 -1.45
N LEU A 22 -7.74 12.75 -0.13
CA LEU A 22 -8.32 11.57 0.52
C LEU A 22 -9.85 11.57 0.39
N ARG A 23 -10.49 12.72 0.58
CA ARG A 23 -11.93 12.88 0.39
C ARG A 23 -12.34 12.58 -1.05
N ASP A 24 -11.61 13.10 -2.03
CA ASP A 24 -11.88 12.86 -3.45
C ASP A 24 -11.74 11.37 -3.78
N SER A 25 -10.65 10.73 -3.31
CA SER A 25 -10.44 9.28 -3.48
C SER A 25 -11.52 8.44 -2.80
N LEU A 26 -12.04 8.91 -1.66
CA LEU A 26 -13.14 8.24 -0.95
C LEU A 26 -14.45 8.39 -1.74
N ASN A 27 -14.75 9.57 -2.26
CA ASN A 27 -15.92 9.78 -3.13
C ASN A 27 -15.84 8.90 -4.38
N ASP A 28 -14.67 8.81 -5.00
CA ASP A 28 -14.42 7.95 -6.15
C ASP A 28 -14.65 6.46 -5.81
N PHE A 29 -14.22 6.03 -4.62
CA PHE A 29 -14.48 4.69 -4.11
C PHE A 29 -15.97 4.44 -3.86
N TRP A 30 -16.69 5.39 -3.28
CA TRP A 30 -18.15 5.31 -3.07
C TRP A 30 -18.93 5.30 -4.38
N ALA A 31 -18.40 5.92 -5.43
CA ALA A 31 -19.00 5.92 -6.76
C ALA A 31 -18.81 4.58 -7.51
N VAL A 32 -17.98 3.67 -7.00
CA VAL A 32 -17.80 2.35 -7.59
C VAL A 32 -19.11 1.56 -7.47
N PRO A 33 -19.69 1.08 -8.59
CA PRO A 33 -20.95 0.37 -8.54
C PRO A 33 -20.78 -1.00 -7.86
N ASN A 34 -21.83 -1.47 -7.18
CA ASN A 34 -21.80 -2.74 -6.42
C ASN A 34 -21.48 -3.98 -7.26
N ASN A 35 -21.61 -3.90 -8.59
CA ASN A 35 -21.28 -4.97 -9.53
C ASN A 35 -19.87 -4.82 -10.14
N ALA A 36 -19.05 -3.91 -9.65
CA ALA A 36 -17.69 -3.72 -10.12
C ALA A 36 -16.85 -4.99 -9.92
N GLN A 37 -15.96 -5.24 -10.87
CA GLN A 37 -15.04 -6.37 -10.78
C GLN A 37 -14.07 -6.16 -9.61
N TRP A 38 -13.78 -7.25 -8.89
CA TRP A 38 -12.92 -7.23 -7.71
C TRP A 38 -11.56 -6.53 -7.92
N PRO A 39 -10.85 -6.71 -9.06
CA PRO A 39 -9.59 -5.98 -9.30
C PRO A 39 -9.76 -4.46 -9.31
N HIS A 40 -10.91 -3.96 -9.80
CA HIS A 40 -11.20 -2.53 -9.81
C HIS A 40 -11.44 -1.99 -8.40
N VAL A 41 -12.22 -2.71 -7.59
CA VAL A 41 -12.47 -2.38 -6.18
C VAL A 41 -11.16 -2.36 -5.39
N LEU A 42 -10.31 -3.39 -5.55
CA LEU A 42 -9.00 -3.48 -4.91
C LEU A 42 -8.07 -2.34 -5.33
N SER A 43 -8.06 -1.98 -6.62
CA SER A 43 -7.25 -0.86 -7.10
C SER A 43 -7.64 0.45 -6.42
N GLN A 44 -8.94 0.75 -6.38
CA GLN A 44 -9.45 1.96 -5.73
C GLN A 44 -9.20 1.95 -4.21
N PHE A 45 -9.36 0.79 -3.57
CA PHE A 45 -9.04 0.62 -2.16
C PHE A 45 -7.55 0.85 -1.88
N ASN A 46 -6.65 0.32 -2.72
CA ASN A 46 -5.21 0.53 -2.56
C ASN A 46 -4.82 2.01 -2.72
N VAL A 47 -5.47 2.73 -3.63
CA VAL A 47 -5.29 4.19 -3.76
C VAL A 47 -5.72 4.89 -2.47
N LEU A 48 -6.88 4.53 -1.91
CA LEU A 48 -7.37 5.08 -0.65
C LEU A 48 -6.38 4.83 0.51
N VAL A 49 -5.89 3.59 0.63
CA VAL A 49 -4.90 3.20 1.66
C VAL A 49 -3.60 3.99 1.50
N ALA A 50 -3.08 4.13 0.27
CA ALA A 50 -1.86 4.88 0.02
C ALA A 50 -2.01 6.37 0.39
N ARG A 51 -3.17 6.98 0.11
CA ARG A 51 -3.49 8.36 0.49
C ARG A 51 -3.61 8.51 2.00
N TYR A 52 -4.23 7.54 2.67
CA TYR A 52 -4.37 7.51 4.13
C TYR A 52 -3.02 7.39 4.84
N GLU A 53 -2.14 6.48 4.40
CA GLU A 53 -0.78 6.34 4.93
C GLU A 53 0.05 7.62 4.75
N SER A 54 -0.05 8.26 3.58
CA SER A 54 0.61 9.55 3.31
C SER A 54 0.13 10.67 4.23
N LEU A 55 -1.14 10.66 4.63
CA LEU A 55 -1.69 11.60 5.61
C LEU A 55 -1.20 11.27 7.03
N LEU A 56 -1.20 10.00 7.43
CA LEU A 56 -0.69 9.58 8.72
C LEU A 56 0.77 9.96 8.94
N GLY A 57 1.61 9.84 7.91
CA GLY A 57 3.01 10.27 7.97
C GLY A 57 3.16 11.76 8.31
N GLU A 58 2.27 12.61 7.80
CA GLU A 58 2.25 14.05 8.10
C GLU A 58 1.68 14.34 9.50
N LEU A 59 0.62 13.63 9.90
CA LEU A 59 -0.03 13.79 11.21
C LEU A 59 0.84 13.33 12.38
N ARG A 60 1.78 12.39 12.15
CA ARG A 60 2.74 11.92 13.16
C ARG A 60 3.78 12.98 13.53
N LYS A 61 3.90 14.08 12.78
CA LYS A 61 4.83 15.18 13.08
C LYS A 61 4.42 15.87 14.40
N SER A 62 5.40 16.10 15.28
CA SER A 62 5.20 16.51 16.68
C SER A 62 4.50 17.86 16.86
N TRP A 63 4.61 18.77 15.89
CA TRP A 63 4.10 20.14 16.01
C TRP A 63 2.57 20.22 16.13
N LEU A 64 1.80 19.30 15.52
CA LEU A 64 0.33 19.28 15.63
C LEU A 64 -0.15 19.00 17.05
N LYS A 65 0.60 18.21 17.82
CA LYS A 65 0.24 17.87 19.21
C LYS A 65 0.39 19.06 20.16
N LEU A 66 1.13 20.09 19.76
CA LEU A 66 1.42 21.28 20.56
C LEU A 66 0.50 22.46 20.25
N ASN A 67 -0.37 22.33 19.23
CA ASN A 67 -1.26 23.41 18.81
C ASN A 67 -2.69 23.15 19.30
N LEU A 68 -3.19 24.06 20.14
CA LEU A 68 -4.60 24.10 20.50
C LEU A 68 -5.32 25.03 19.51
N VAL A 69 -6.27 24.47 18.75
CA VAL A 69 -7.10 25.27 17.84
C VAL A 69 -8.19 25.94 18.66
N ILE A 70 -8.06 27.26 18.86
CA ILE A 70 -9.08 28.08 19.50
C ILE A 70 -9.69 28.99 18.42
N PRO A 71 -10.98 28.85 18.10
CA PRO A 71 -11.62 29.73 17.13
C PRO A 71 -11.68 31.15 17.70
N SER A 72 -11.11 32.12 16.97
CA SER A 72 -11.16 33.54 17.35
C SER A 72 -12.52 34.19 17.05
N THR A 73 -13.31 33.58 16.16
CA THR A 73 -14.62 34.08 15.75
C THR A 73 -15.62 32.92 15.65
N VAL A 74 -16.83 33.14 16.15
CA VAL A 74 -17.94 32.19 16.02
C VAL A 74 -18.87 32.69 14.92
N PRO A 75 -19.13 31.90 13.86
CA PRO A 75 -20.07 32.29 12.80
C PRO A 75 -21.45 32.59 13.39
N HIS A 76 -22.01 33.78 13.12
CA HIS A 76 -23.30 34.20 13.67
C HIS A 76 -24.49 33.40 13.12
N GLU A 77 -24.35 32.83 11.93
CA GLU A 77 -25.44 32.10 11.28
C GLU A 77 -25.72 30.74 11.91
N ARG A 78 -24.69 30.09 12.49
CA ARG A 78 -24.78 28.74 13.06
C ARG A 78 -23.75 28.53 14.19
N PRO A 79 -23.95 29.14 15.37
CA PRO A 79 -23.02 29.01 16.48
C PRO A 79 -22.89 27.56 16.99
N ASP A 80 -23.94 26.75 16.85
CA ASP A 80 -24.01 25.38 17.35
C ASP A 80 -23.19 24.37 16.53
N GLN A 81 -22.75 24.74 15.32
CA GLN A 81 -21.94 23.86 14.46
C GLN A 81 -20.46 23.85 14.85
N LEU A 82 -19.98 24.92 15.50
CA LEU A 82 -18.57 25.05 15.84
C LEU A 82 -18.10 23.99 16.85
N PRO A 83 -18.86 23.69 17.94
CA PRO A 83 -18.52 22.60 18.84
C PRO A 83 -18.54 21.22 18.16
N GLU A 84 -19.42 21.01 17.18
CA GLU A 84 -19.50 19.75 16.43
C GLU A 84 -18.30 19.56 15.50
N LEU A 85 -17.88 20.63 14.79
CA LEU A 85 -16.73 20.60 13.88
C LEU A 85 -15.39 20.47 14.61
N LEU A 86 -15.28 21.06 15.81
CA LEU A 86 -14.07 20.99 16.64
C LEU A 86 -14.10 19.81 17.62
N ARG A 87 -15.11 18.93 17.52
CA ARG A 87 -15.24 17.77 18.39
C ARG A 87 -14.09 16.80 18.14
N THR A 88 -13.29 16.56 19.18
CA THR A 88 -12.22 15.54 19.20
C THR A 88 -12.66 14.22 19.81
N LYS A 89 -13.89 14.14 20.35
CA LYS A 89 -14.44 12.90 20.89
C LYS A 89 -14.57 11.87 19.77
N LEU A 90 -14.02 10.68 20.02
CA LEU A 90 -14.09 9.52 19.13
C LEU A 90 -15.52 9.17 18.74
N ILE A 91 -15.65 8.53 17.58
CA ILE A 91 -16.90 7.95 17.11
C ILE A 91 -17.27 6.77 18.04
N PRO A 92 -18.55 6.56 18.39
CA PRO A 92 -18.96 5.53 19.35
C PRO A 92 -18.40 4.13 19.07
N GLU A 93 -18.41 3.70 17.81
CA GLU A 93 -17.87 2.39 17.39
C GLU A 93 -16.39 2.24 17.72
N ILE A 94 -15.59 3.29 17.53
CA ILE A 94 -14.17 3.30 17.85
C ILE A 94 -13.97 3.29 19.37
N GLU A 95 -14.81 4.02 20.12
CA GLU A 95 -14.79 4.05 21.58
C GLU A 95 -15.09 2.66 22.17
N GLU A 96 -16.08 1.95 21.63
CA GLU A 96 -16.41 0.58 22.01
C GLU A 96 -15.26 -0.39 21.73
N LEU A 97 -14.66 -0.33 20.53
CA LEU A 97 -13.50 -1.14 20.18
C LEU A 97 -12.31 -0.88 21.12
N GLN A 98 -12.03 0.38 21.43
CA GLN A 98 -10.92 0.74 22.32
C GLN A 98 -11.17 0.24 23.75
N ASN A 99 -12.41 0.33 24.23
CA ASN A 99 -12.80 -0.19 25.54
C ASN A 99 -12.73 -1.73 25.59
N ALA A 100 -13.14 -2.41 24.52
CA ALA A 100 -13.01 -3.86 24.40
C ALA A 100 -11.53 -4.29 24.45
N GLN A 101 -10.65 -3.60 23.72
CA GLN A 101 -9.21 -3.87 23.73
C GLN A 101 -8.60 -3.65 25.12
N ARG A 102 -8.96 -2.57 25.82
CA ARG A 102 -8.48 -2.33 27.20
C ARG A 102 -8.90 -3.44 28.15
N ARG A 103 -10.15 -3.88 28.09
CA ARG A 103 -10.64 -5.00 28.91
C ARG A 103 -9.88 -6.29 28.61
N ASN A 104 -9.68 -6.59 27.34
CA ASN A 104 -8.92 -7.77 26.92
C ASN A 104 -7.46 -7.71 27.36
N ALA A 105 -6.83 -6.52 27.34
CA ALA A 105 -5.46 -6.34 27.80
C ALA A 105 -5.31 -6.58 29.31
N VAL A 106 -6.29 -6.17 30.13
CA VAL A 106 -6.30 -6.45 31.58
C VAL A 106 -6.44 -7.95 31.86
N HIS A 107 -7.14 -8.69 30.99
CA HIS A 107 -7.35 -10.13 31.13
C HIS A 107 -6.40 -10.99 30.28
N ALA A 108 -5.36 -10.41 29.69
CA ALA A 108 -4.48 -11.11 28.78
C ALA A 108 -3.65 -12.18 29.53
N PRO A 109 -3.69 -13.46 29.10
CA PRO A 109 -2.96 -14.53 29.76
C PRO A 109 -1.44 -14.32 29.57
N GLY A 110 -0.72 -14.15 30.67
CA GLY A 110 0.72 -13.85 30.67
C GLY A 110 1.12 -12.70 31.59
N LEU A 111 0.15 -11.93 32.08
CA LEU A 111 0.23 -11.38 33.44
C LEU A 111 0.04 -12.58 34.36
N GLY A 112 0.97 -12.83 35.27
CA GLY A 112 0.74 -13.80 36.34
C GLY A 112 -0.60 -13.47 37.01
N SER A 113 -1.25 -14.48 37.56
CA SER A 113 -2.49 -14.41 38.34
C SER A 113 -2.48 -13.45 39.53
N ASP A 114 -1.44 -12.62 39.67
CA ASP A 114 -1.34 -11.59 40.69
C ASP A 114 -1.99 -10.33 40.13
N GLU A 115 -3.16 -10.02 40.67
CA GLU A 115 -3.77 -8.69 40.57
C GLU A 115 -2.68 -7.65 40.85
N ILE A 116 -2.24 -6.92 39.82
CA ILE A 116 -1.29 -5.82 40.00
C ILE A 116 -1.93 -4.90 41.02
N ASN A 117 -1.26 -4.70 42.15
CA ASN A 117 -1.73 -3.74 43.14
C ASN A 117 -1.54 -2.33 42.57
N TYR A 118 -2.58 -1.80 41.93
CA TYR A 118 -2.57 -0.47 41.33
C TYR A 118 -2.38 0.68 42.33
N LEU A 119 -2.44 0.40 43.64
CA LEU A 119 -2.14 1.36 44.69
C LEU A 119 -0.65 1.45 45.02
N ASP A 120 0.16 0.46 44.60
CA ASP A 120 1.61 0.46 44.78
C ASP A 120 2.30 0.95 43.50
N GLU A 121 2.88 2.15 43.57
CA GLU A 121 3.58 2.78 42.45
C GLU A 121 4.76 1.93 41.96
N SER A 122 5.43 1.19 42.85
CA SER A 122 6.57 0.36 42.48
C SER A 122 6.15 -0.86 41.66
N ALA A 123 5.10 -1.56 42.10
CA ALA A 123 4.53 -2.70 41.39
C ALA A 123 4.02 -2.32 39.99
N VAL A 124 3.39 -1.15 39.85
CA VAL A 124 2.95 -0.63 38.54
C VAL A 124 4.14 -0.34 37.63
N ARG A 125 5.21 0.30 38.14
CA ARG A 125 6.41 0.58 37.34
C ARG A 125 7.10 -0.69 36.87
N ASP A 126 7.19 -1.70 37.73
CA ASP A 126 7.80 -2.99 37.37
C ASP A 126 6.96 -3.75 36.33
N ALA A 127 5.62 -3.70 36.45
CA ALA A 127 4.73 -4.23 35.43
C ALA A 127 4.91 -3.51 34.08
N VAL A 128 4.98 -2.17 34.07
CA VAL A 128 5.23 -1.38 32.85
C VAL A 128 6.55 -1.76 32.20
N ARG A 129 7.64 -1.84 32.98
CA ARG A 129 8.95 -2.26 32.46
C ARG A 129 8.93 -3.66 31.86
N SER A 130 8.20 -4.59 32.49
CA SER A 130 8.06 -5.95 31.96
C SER A 130 7.33 -5.97 30.61
N TRP A 131 6.35 -5.08 30.42
CA TRP A 131 5.64 -4.91 29.16
C TRP A 131 6.49 -4.23 28.09
N GLU A 132 7.24 -3.18 28.46
CA GLU A 132 8.21 -2.52 27.58
C GLU A 132 9.26 -3.52 27.09
N ALA A 133 9.81 -4.33 27.98
CA ALA A 133 10.78 -5.37 27.62
C ALA A 133 10.18 -6.43 26.67
N ARG A 134 8.93 -6.86 26.89
CA ARG A 134 8.23 -7.79 25.99
C ARG A 134 7.96 -7.17 24.62
N MET A 135 7.58 -5.89 24.58
CA MET A 135 7.39 -5.15 23.33
C MET A 135 8.71 -5.04 22.57
N GLU A 136 9.81 -4.68 23.24
CA GLU A 136 11.13 -4.59 22.63
C GLU A 136 11.60 -5.95 22.08
N GLN A 137 11.40 -7.04 22.82
CA GLN A 137 11.68 -8.40 22.34
C GLN A 137 10.86 -8.75 21.09
N HIS A 138 9.58 -8.40 21.08
CA HIS A 138 8.72 -8.63 19.92
C HIS A 138 9.18 -7.80 18.71
N ASP A 139 9.55 -6.53 18.92
CA ASP A 139 10.06 -5.65 17.87
C ASP A 139 11.37 -6.17 17.27
N LEU A 140 12.28 -6.70 18.11
CA LEU A 140 13.51 -7.36 17.65
C LEU A 140 13.21 -8.60 16.80
N LEU A 141 12.23 -9.42 17.20
CA LEU A 141 11.82 -10.59 16.41
C LEU A 141 11.21 -10.19 15.07
N VAL A 142 10.39 -9.14 15.04
CA VAL A 142 9.81 -8.61 13.80
C VAL A 142 10.89 -8.04 12.89
N GLN A 143 11.85 -7.28 13.43
CA GLN A 143 12.99 -6.76 12.66
C GLN A 143 13.83 -7.89 12.07
N ALA A 144 14.18 -8.91 12.88
CA ALA A 144 14.90 -10.07 12.39
C ALA A 144 14.11 -10.81 11.29
N ALA A 145 12.79 -10.97 11.46
CA ALA A 145 11.95 -11.57 10.42
C ALA A 145 11.96 -10.75 9.12
N LEU A 146 11.85 -9.42 9.21
CA LEU A 146 11.94 -8.52 8.05
C LEU A 146 13.29 -8.62 7.34
N GLU A 147 14.39 -8.68 8.09
CA GLU A 147 15.74 -8.86 7.53
C GLU A 147 15.85 -10.20 6.80
N THR A 148 15.36 -11.29 7.37
CA THR A 148 15.40 -12.60 6.69
C THR A 148 14.57 -12.63 5.41
N VAL A 149 13.44 -11.92 5.37
CA VAL A 149 12.62 -11.79 4.15
C VAL A 149 13.37 -10.96 3.12
N ARG A 150 13.94 -9.82 3.52
CA ARG A 150 14.71 -8.94 2.64
C ARG A 150 15.90 -9.67 2.02
N ASP A 151 16.63 -10.46 2.81
CA ASP A 151 17.76 -11.25 2.35
C ASP A 151 17.33 -12.37 1.38
N LYS A 152 16.16 -12.97 1.61
CA LYS A 152 15.58 -14.00 0.72
C LYS A 152 15.03 -13.42 -0.58
N ASP A 153 14.46 -12.22 -0.54
CA ASP A 153 13.92 -11.53 -1.71
C ASP A 153 15.02 -10.93 -2.59
N LEU A 154 16.11 -10.42 -2.00
CA LEU A 154 17.31 -10.01 -2.75
C LEU A 154 17.96 -11.19 -3.49
N ARG A 155 17.85 -12.41 -2.95
CA ARG A 155 18.35 -13.64 -3.58
C ARG A 155 17.45 -14.19 -4.67
N LYS A 156 16.18 -13.77 -4.73
CA LYS A 156 15.26 -14.18 -5.78
C LYS A 156 15.27 -13.13 -6.88
N GLN A 157 15.97 -13.42 -7.97
CA GLN A 157 15.65 -12.81 -9.26
C GLN A 157 14.20 -13.19 -9.59
N LEU A 158 13.22 -12.36 -9.23
CA LEU A 158 11.79 -12.66 -9.36
C LEU A 158 11.36 -12.92 -10.82
N LYS A 159 12.22 -12.56 -11.80
CA LYS A 159 12.07 -12.86 -13.23
C LYS A 159 12.60 -14.25 -13.62
N ALA A 160 13.44 -14.90 -12.82
CA ALA A 160 13.98 -16.23 -13.08
C ALA A 160 13.04 -17.36 -12.61
N ARG A 161 11.76 -17.03 -12.36
CA ARG A 161 10.74 -17.98 -11.86
C ARG A 161 10.12 -18.84 -12.96
N ILE A 162 10.39 -18.54 -14.22
CA ILE A 162 10.30 -19.56 -15.27
C ILE A 162 11.64 -20.29 -15.17
N PRO A 163 11.66 -21.58 -14.80
CA PRO A 163 12.85 -22.38 -15.00
C PRO A 163 13.24 -22.21 -16.47
N GLN A 164 14.38 -21.59 -16.75
CA GLN A 164 15.10 -21.92 -17.99
C GLN A 164 15.58 -23.36 -17.80
N GLU A 165 14.67 -24.30 -17.89
CA GLU A 165 15.02 -25.65 -18.30
C GLU A 165 15.69 -25.51 -19.68
N GLU A 166 16.72 -26.30 -19.94
CA GLU A 166 17.61 -26.22 -21.10
C GLU A 166 16.89 -26.33 -22.47
N ASP A 167 15.56 -26.45 -22.49
CA ASP A 167 14.67 -26.49 -23.65
C ASP A 167 14.46 -25.13 -24.36
N ASP A 168 14.89 -24.01 -23.78
CA ASP A 168 14.75 -22.68 -24.42
C ASP A 168 15.65 -22.53 -25.68
N GLN A 169 16.70 -23.35 -25.83
CA GLN A 169 17.45 -23.40 -27.10
C GLN A 169 16.63 -24.06 -28.22
N ASP A 170 15.76 -25.02 -27.88
CA ASP A 170 14.92 -25.69 -28.87
C ASP A 170 13.67 -24.86 -29.17
N LEU A 171 13.05 -24.20 -28.18
CA LEU A 171 11.91 -23.30 -28.43
C LEU A 171 12.30 -22.04 -29.22
N SER A 172 13.46 -21.43 -28.97
CA SER A 172 13.93 -20.30 -29.78
C SER A 172 14.31 -20.71 -31.20
N ARG A 173 14.92 -21.89 -31.38
CA ARG A 173 15.13 -22.49 -32.72
C ARG A 173 13.82 -22.80 -33.43
N PHE A 174 12.83 -23.34 -32.72
CA PHE A 174 11.53 -23.69 -33.30
C PHE A 174 10.76 -22.45 -33.74
N VAL A 175 10.80 -21.36 -32.96
CA VAL A 175 10.19 -20.07 -33.32
C VAL A 175 10.93 -19.41 -34.49
N ASP A 176 12.25 -19.50 -34.54
CA ASP A 176 13.06 -19.00 -35.67
C ASP A 176 12.89 -19.84 -36.94
N GLU A 177 12.72 -21.16 -36.83
CA GLU A 177 12.46 -22.08 -37.94
C GLU A 177 11.02 -21.93 -38.46
N ALA A 178 10.02 -21.93 -37.59
CA ALA A 178 8.62 -21.68 -37.96
C ALA A 178 8.42 -20.26 -38.52
N GLY A 179 9.18 -19.28 -38.03
CA GLY A 179 9.20 -17.92 -38.58
C GLY A 179 9.86 -17.82 -39.96
N LYS A 180 10.82 -18.70 -40.28
CA LYS A 180 11.47 -18.78 -41.61
C LYS A 180 10.61 -19.56 -42.61
N GLU A 181 9.94 -20.63 -42.19
CA GLU A 181 9.02 -21.38 -43.04
C GLU A 181 7.82 -20.51 -43.45
N ASN A 182 7.21 -19.80 -42.51
CA ASN A 182 6.12 -18.87 -42.81
C ASN A 182 6.54 -17.72 -43.75
N LYS A 183 7.79 -17.25 -43.68
CA LYS A 183 8.33 -16.26 -44.62
C LYS A 183 8.54 -16.86 -46.02
N ARG A 184 9.06 -18.08 -46.11
CA ARG A 184 9.24 -18.80 -47.39
C ARG A 184 7.91 -19.08 -48.07
N ASP A 185 6.89 -19.47 -47.31
CA ASP A 185 5.54 -19.68 -47.85
C ASP A 185 4.89 -18.39 -48.34
N LEU A 186 5.11 -17.28 -47.63
CA LEU A 186 4.61 -15.96 -48.07
C LEU A 186 5.32 -15.48 -49.34
N GLU A 187 6.65 -15.62 -49.42
CA GLU A 187 7.45 -15.29 -50.60
C GLU A 187 7.03 -16.15 -51.80
N ARG A 188 6.80 -17.46 -51.58
CA ARG A 188 6.31 -18.39 -52.59
C ARG A 188 4.93 -18.02 -53.09
N MET A 189 4.01 -17.66 -52.19
CA MET A 189 2.66 -17.23 -52.55
C MET A 189 2.68 -15.89 -53.30
N LEU A 190 3.55 -14.96 -52.92
CA LEU A 190 3.75 -13.69 -53.62
C LEU A 190 4.32 -13.89 -55.03
N MET A 191 5.33 -14.73 -55.21
CA MET A 191 5.88 -15.06 -56.53
C MET A 191 4.88 -15.82 -57.42
N TRP A 192 4.07 -16.69 -56.82
CA TRP A 192 2.98 -17.38 -57.52
C TRP A 192 1.95 -16.38 -58.06
N MET A 193 1.55 -15.40 -57.25
CA MET A 193 0.61 -14.36 -57.65
C MET A 193 1.19 -13.36 -58.67
N SER A 194 2.48 -13.03 -58.59
CA SER A 194 3.09 -12.04 -59.48
C SER A 194 3.54 -12.62 -60.82
N SER A 195 3.97 -13.88 -60.84
CA SER A 195 4.76 -14.45 -61.94
C SER A 195 4.30 -15.85 -62.36
N GLY A 196 3.29 -16.40 -61.69
CA GLY A 196 2.66 -17.68 -62.01
C GLY A 196 3.32 -18.90 -61.32
N PRO A 197 2.72 -20.10 -61.45
CA PRO A 197 3.04 -21.24 -60.59
C PRO A 197 4.43 -21.86 -60.74
N GLN A 198 5.12 -21.58 -61.85
CA GLN A 198 6.41 -22.20 -62.18
C GLN A 198 7.62 -21.34 -61.78
N SER A 199 7.39 -20.05 -61.47
CA SER A 199 8.45 -19.07 -61.18
C SER A 199 9.30 -19.44 -59.96
N TRP A 200 8.69 -20.03 -58.94
CA TRP A 200 9.39 -20.45 -57.72
C TRP A 200 10.43 -21.55 -57.98
N VAL A 201 10.12 -22.51 -58.85
CA VAL A 201 11.02 -23.65 -59.17
C VAL A 201 12.24 -23.18 -59.98
N GLU A 202 12.06 -22.17 -60.84
CA GLU A 202 13.15 -21.53 -61.58
C GLU A 202 14.03 -20.64 -60.70
N GLU A 203 13.45 -19.96 -59.71
CA GLU A 203 14.19 -19.16 -58.73
C GLU A 203 15.01 -20.05 -57.78
N GLU A 204 14.43 -21.16 -57.31
CA GLU A 204 15.07 -22.11 -56.39
C GLU A 204 16.24 -22.84 -57.07
N SER A 205 16.12 -23.16 -58.35
CA SER A 205 17.22 -23.72 -59.17
C SER A 205 18.33 -22.73 -59.52
N ARG A 206 18.08 -21.41 -59.39
CA ARG A 206 19.11 -20.37 -59.53
C ARG A 206 19.86 -20.07 -58.23
N ARG A 207 19.29 -20.42 -57.08
CA ARG A 207 19.88 -20.17 -55.75
C ARG A 207 20.69 -21.35 -55.21
N ALA A 208 20.49 -22.55 -55.76
CA ALA A 208 21.30 -23.75 -55.51
C ALA A 208 22.61 -23.73 -56.33
#